data_AF-A0A5E4PTH4-F1
#
_entry.id   AF-A0A5E4PTH4-F1
#
_cell.length_a   1.000
_cell.length_b   1.000
_cell.length_c   1.000
_cell.angle_alpha   90.00
_cell.angle_beta   90.00
_cell.angle_gamma   90.00
#
_symmetry.space_group_name_H-M   'P 1'
#
loop_
_entity.id
_entity.type
_entity.pdbx_description
1 polymer ?
#
loop_
_entity_poly.entity_id
_entity_poly.type
_entity_poly.pdbx_seq_one_letter_code
_entity_poly.pdbx_strand_id
1 'polypeptide(L)' 'MFFQLLLVYILILPGPQCDATCGGDNNATAGCGNHCGNSCSDYNALVKLCVTKCDYNSCDCKPGYVYNNGLGYCIYPDDC' A
#
# COMPACT_ATOMS: atom_id res chain seq x y z
N MET A 1 -23.53 18.94 -34.33
CA MET A 1 -22.14 18.43 -34.23
C MET A 1 -21.45 18.76 -32.89
N PHE A 2 -22.20 19.09 -31.82
CA PHE A 2 -21.66 19.32 -30.46
C PHE A 2 -22.06 18.21 -29.46
N PHE A 3 -23.06 17.40 -29.79
CA PHE A 3 -23.60 16.36 -28.90
C PHE A 3 -22.70 15.12 -28.79
N GLN A 4 -21.81 14.90 -29.77
CA GLN A 4 -20.84 13.79 -29.72
C GLN A 4 -19.61 14.10 -28.85
N LEU A 5 -19.35 15.37 -28.52
CA LEU A 5 -18.22 15.78 -27.66
C LEU A 5 -18.51 15.56 -26.15
N LEU A 6 -19.78 15.61 -25.75
CA LEU A 6 -20.19 15.38 -24.35
C LEU A 6 -20.05 13.91 -23.92
N LEU A 7 -20.25 12.95 -24.83
CA LEU A 7 -20.16 11.52 -24.51
C LEU A 7 -18.71 11.05 -24.27
N VAL A 8 -17.72 11.70 -24.90
CA VAL A 8 -16.30 11.37 -24.70
C VAL A 8 -15.81 11.81 -23.32
N TYR A 9 -16.38 12.88 -22.76
CA TYR A 9 -16.02 13.40 -21.44
C TYR A 9 -16.51 12.52 -20.27
N ILE A 10 -17.59 11.75 -20.47
CA ILE A 10 -18.16 10.86 -19.45
C ILE A 10 -17.38 9.53 -19.36
N LEU A 11 -16.60 9.18 -20.39
CA LEU A 11 -15.77 7.97 -20.43
C LEU A 11 -14.40 8.12 -19.75
N ILE A 12 -14.02 9.35 -19.37
CA ILE A 12 -12.79 9.64 -18.61
C ILE A 12 -13.18 10.02 -17.18
N LEU A 13 -14.02 9.20 -16.54
CA LEU A 13 -13.91 9.12 -15.09
C LEU A 13 -12.63 8.31 -14.85
N PRO A 14 -11.57 8.88 -14.26
CA PRO A 14 -10.53 8.03 -13.71
C PRO A 14 -11.28 7.04 -12.80
N GLY A 15 -11.15 5.73 -13.08
CA GLY A 15 -11.64 4.70 -12.18
C GLY A 15 -11.17 5.01 -10.76
N PRO A 16 -11.83 4.47 -9.71
CA PRO A 16 -11.56 4.84 -8.32
C PRO A 16 -10.07 5.04 -8.15
N GLN A 17 -9.66 6.31 -8.02
CA GLN A 17 -8.27 6.64 -7.82
C GLN A 17 -8.01 6.00 -6.47
N CYS A 18 -7.36 4.83 -6.46
CA CYS A 18 -6.83 4.28 -5.23
C CYS A 18 -6.04 5.44 -4.66
N ASP A 19 -6.52 6.02 -3.54
CA ASP A 19 -5.87 7.15 -2.93
C ASP A 19 -4.40 6.76 -2.84
N ALA A 20 -3.56 7.38 -3.67
CA ALA A 20 -2.15 6.99 -3.80
C ALA A 20 -1.40 7.20 -2.48
N THR A 21 -2.07 7.86 -1.53
CA THR A 21 -1.75 7.99 -0.14
C THR A 21 -2.30 6.79 0.63
N CYS A 22 -1.44 5.81 0.90
CA CYS A 22 -1.67 4.63 1.73
C CYS A 22 -2.32 4.90 3.09
N GLY A 23 -3.62 5.22 3.12
CA GLY A 23 -4.31 5.70 4.32
C GLY A 23 -3.71 6.98 4.94
N GLY A 24 -2.92 7.75 4.19
CA GLY A 24 -2.15 8.88 4.72
C GLY A 24 -0.82 8.52 5.37
N ASP A 25 -0.38 7.27 5.27
CA ASP A 25 0.94 6.85 5.73
C ASP A 25 2.05 7.34 4.79
N ASN A 26 2.80 8.35 5.24
CA ASN A 26 3.92 8.91 4.51
C ASN A 26 5.12 7.96 4.38
N ASN A 27 5.16 6.89 5.17
CA ASN A 27 6.20 5.87 5.17
C ASN A 27 5.80 4.65 4.35
N ALA A 28 4.61 4.64 3.74
CA ALA A 28 4.14 3.60 2.86
C ALA A 28 4.05 4.07 1.40
N THR A 29 3.96 3.10 0.49
CA THR A 29 3.73 3.29 -0.94
C THR A 29 2.78 2.21 -1.44
N ALA A 30 2.10 2.44 -2.56
CA ALA A 30 1.25 1.43 -3.18
C ALA A 30 2.05 0.12 -3.40
N GLY A 31 1.45 -1.01 -3.03
CA GLY A 31 2.17 -2.27 -2.93
C GLY A 31 1.29 -3.50 -2.69
N CYS A 32 1.90 -4.60 -2.27
CA CYS A 32 1.29 -5.91 -2.08
C CYS A 32 0.58 -6.07 -0.73
N GLY A 33 1.01 -5.36 0.33
CA GLY A 33 0.36 -5.35 1.65
C GLY A 33 0.49 -6.62 2.47
N ASN A 34 1.36 -7.55 2.08
CA ASN A 34 1.51 -8.84 2.77
C ASN A 34 2.22 -8.68 4.13
N HIS A 35 3.07 -7.67 4.26
CA HIS A 35 3.86 -7.34 5.46
C HIS A 35 4.64 -8.51 6.10
N CYS A 36 4.82 -9.63 5.39
CA CYS A 36 5.50 -10.81 5.90
C CYS A 36 7.02 -10.64 5.82
N GLY A 37 7.69 -10.82 6.95
CA GLY A 37 9.14 -10.63 7.06
C GLY A 37 9.58 -9.17 7.08
N ASN A 38 8.65 -8.22 7.11
CA ASN A 38 8.92 -6.78 7.22
C ASN A 38 7.90 -6.08 8.15
N SER A 39 7.35 -6.80 9.13
CA SER A 39 6.58 -6.23 10.23
C SER A 39 7.44 -6.13 11.49
N CYS A 40 7.04 -5.30 12.46
CA CYS A 40 7.70 -5.22 13.77
C CYS A 40 7.86 -6.59 14.47
N SER A 41 6.98 -7.56 14.15
CA SER A 41 7.02 -8.89 14.76
C SER A 41 8.04 -9.84 14.13
N ASP A 42 8.53 -9.55 12.91
CA ASP A 42 9.30 -10.52 12.13
C ASP A 42 10.36 -9.93 11.19
N TYR A 43 10.59 -8.63 11.19
CA TYR A 43 11.60 -7.98 10.34
C TYR A 43 13.04 -8.45 10.64
N ASN A 44 13.30 -8.94 11.84
CA ASN A 44 14.60 -9.45 12.29
C ASN A 44 14.68 -10.98 12.31
N ALA A 45 13.66 -11.68 11.81
CA ALA A 45 13.66 -13.14 11.77
C ALA A 45 14.64 -13.67 10.71
N LEU A 46 15.55 -14.56 11.11
CA LEU A 46 16.55 -15.16 10.21
C LEU A 46 15.93 -16.01 9.10
N VAL A 47 14.80 -16.66 9.37
CA VAL A 47 14.05 -17.46 8.41
C VAL A 47 12.56 -17.20 8.61
N LYS A 48 11.91 -16.65 7.58
CA LYS A 48 10.46 -16.48 7.53
C LYS A 48 9.92 -17.14 6.26
N LEU A 49 8.96 -18.04 6.43
CA LEU A 49 8.20 -18.59 5.31
C LEU A 49 7.00 -17.68 5.06
N CYS A 50 7.06 -16.93 3.95
CA CYS A 50 5.99 -16.06 3.52
C CYS A 50 5.20 -16.71 2.40
N VAL A 51 3.87 -16.70 2.54
CA VAL A 51 2.98 -17.08 1.43
C VAL A 51 2.98 -15.92 0.44
N THR A 52 3.20 -16.21 -0.85
CA THR A 52 3.10 -15.20 -1.89
C THR A 52 1.63 -14.85 -2.14
N LYS A 53 1.14 -13.85 -1.42
CA LYS A 53 -0.19 -13.27 -1.56
C LYS A 53 -0.06 -11.76 -1.60
N CYS A 54 -0.79 -11.12 -2.51
CA CYS A 54 -0.99 -9.67 -2.48
C CYS A 54 -2.45 -9.37 -2.22
N ASP A 55 -2.68 -8.39 -1.35
CA ASP A 55 -3.99 -7.86 -1.09
C ASP A 55 -4.29 -6.72 -2.06
N TYR A 56 -5.53 -6.68 -2.54
CA TYR A 56 -5.95 -5.69 -3.52
C TYR A 56 -5.97 -4.30 -2.88
N ASN A 57 -5.57 -3.26 -3.61
CA ASN A 57 -5.49 -1.88 -3.12
C ASN A 57 -4.73 -1.72 -1.81
N SER A 58 -3.62 -2.45 -1.67
CA SER A 58 -2.80 -2.44 -0.46
C SER A 58 -1.51 -1.64 -0.63
N CYS A 59 -0.77 -1.54 0.47
CA CYS A 59 0.41 -0.71 0.58
C CYS A 59 1.57 -1.48 1.20
N ASP A 60 2.77 -1.19 0.71
CA ASP A 60 4.02 -1.70 1.29
C ASP A 60 4.75 -0.56 2.00
N CYS A 61 5.47 -0.90 3.06
CA CYS A 61 6.37 0.05 3.71
C CYS A 61 7.53 0.41 2.78
N LYS A 62 7.93 1.68 2.80
CA LYS A 62 9.12 2.16 2.10
C LYS A 62 10.38 1.46 2.64
N PRO A 63 11.46 1.38 1.84
CA PRO A 63 12.72 0.82 2.32
C PRO A 63 13.18 1.46 3.62
N GLY A 64 13.56 0.64 4.60
CA GLY A 64 13.98 1.08 5.94
C GLY A 64 12.84 1.23 6.96
N TYR A 65 11.59 1.05 6.55
CA TYR A 65 10.43 1.04 7.44
C TYR A 65 9.84 -0.37 7.56
N VAL A 66 9.21 -0.64 8.69
CA VAL A 66 8.52 -1.90 8.98
C VAL A 66 7.08 -1.64 9.39
N TYR A 67 6.20 -2.57 9.06
CA TYR A 67 4.78 -2.44 9.35
C TYR A 67 4.50 -2.73 10.82
N ASN A 68 3.83 -1.80 11.51
CA ASN A 68 3.37 -2.01 12.87
C ASN A 68 1.88 -2.39 12.87
N ASN A 69 1.57 -3.65 13.19
CA ASN A 69 0.20 -4.17 13.24
C ASN A 69 -0.70 -3.46 14.27
N GLY A 70 -0.13 -2.94 15.36
CA GLY A 70 -0.91 -2.26 16.40
C GLY A 70 -1.29 -0.82 16.03
N LEU A 71 -0.44 -0.17 15.24
CA LEU A 71 -0.62 1.21 14.81
C LEU A 71 -1.29 1.32 13.44
N GLY A 72 -1.14 0.31 12.58
CA GLY A 72 -1.66 0.29 11.22
C GLY A 72 -0.87 1.17 10.24
N TYR A 73 0.38 1.51 10.57
CA TYR A 73 1.27 2.30 9.71
C TYR A 73 2.73 1.85 9.84
N CYS A 74 3.54 2.28 8.88
CA CYS A 74 4.95 1.99 8.74
C CYS A 74 5.79 2.93 9.62
N ILE A 75 6.67 2.34 10.42
CA ILE A 75 7.54 3.05 11.37
C ILE A 75 9.00 2.60 11.21
N TYR A 76 9.93 3.28 11.88
CA TYR A 76 11.29 2.78 11.94
C TYR A 76 11.35 1.50 12.80
N PRO A 77 12.23 0.55 12.46
CA PRO A 77 12.42 -0.67 13.25
C PRO A 77 12.76 -0.40 14.73
N ASP A 78 13.44 0.71 15.01
CA ASP A 78 13.81 1.11 16.37
C ASP A 78 12.62 1.68 17.18
N ASP A 79 11.51 2.02 16.51
CA ASP A 79 10.26 2.50 17.11
C ASP A 79 9.22 1.37 17.29
N CYS A 80 9.59 0.14 16.94
CA CYS A 80 8.90 -1.06 17.42
C CYS A 80 9.21 -1.25 18.93
#